data_AF-A0A345M3D0-F1
#
_entry.id   AF-A0A345M3D0-F1
#
_cell.length_a   1.000
_cell.length_b   1.000
_cell.length_c   1.000
_cell.angle_alpha   90.00
_cell.angle_beta   90.00
_cell.angle_gamma   90.00
#
_symmetry.space_group_name_H-M   'P 1'
#
loop_
_entity.id
_entity.type
_entity.pdbx_description
1 polymer ?
#
loop_
_entity_poly.entity_id
_entity_poly.type
_entity_poly.pdbx_seq_one_letter_code
_entity_poly.pdbx_strand_id
1 'polypeptide(L)'
;IYSFTNNINTYEGGTHEAGFKTGLTRVINDYARKKGLIKENDPNLSGDDVREGLTAIISIKHPDPQFEGQTKTKLGNSEARTITDTLFSTAMETFMLENPDAAKKIVDKGLMAARARMAAKKARELTRRKSALEISNLPGKLADCSSKDPSISELYIVEGDSA
;
A
#
# COMPACT_ATOMS: atom_id res chain seq x y z
N ILE A 1 -2.00 -9.21 2.77
CA ILE A 1 -1.77 -10.04 1.56
C ILE A 1 -0.68 -11.03 1.91
N TYR A 2 -0.90 -12.32 1.68
CA TYR A 2 0.12 -13.34 1.80
C TYR A 2 0.48 -13.85 0.42
N SER A 3 1.77 -13.91 0.11
CA SER A 3 2.25 -14.37 -1.18
C SER A 3 3.14 -15.60 -1.01
N PHE A 4 3.03 -16.52 -1.96
CA PHE A 4 3.68 -17.81 -1.94
C PHE A 4 4.18 -18.17 -3.33
N THR A 5 5.37 -18.76 -3.39
CA THR A 5 5.92 -19.39 -4.60
C THR A 5 6.32 -20.81 -4.27
N ASN A 6 5.76 -21.80 -4.96
CA ASN A 6 6.05 -23.21 -4.72
C ASN A 6 5.89 -23.64 -3.25
N ASN A 7 4.80 -23.19 -2.59
CA ASN A 7 4.49 -23.42 -1.16
C ASN A 7 5.44 -22.72 -0.16
N ILE A 8 6.38 -21.91 -0.63
CA ILE A 8 7.26 -21.10 0.23
C ILE A 8 6.62 -19.72 0.40
N ASN A 9 6.48 -19.26 1.64
CA ASN A 9 5.96 -17.93 1.96
C ASN A 9 6.99 -16.86 1.59
N THR A 10 6.63 -15.95 0.69
CA THR A 10 7.44 -14.81 0.29
C THR A 10 7.01 -13.56 1.07
N TYR A 11 7.38 -13.48 2.34
CA TYR A 11 6.89 -12.40 3.23
C TYR A 11 7.42 -11.00 2.88
N GLU A 12 8.51 -10.90 2.11
CA GLU A 12 9.00 -9.63 1.54
C GLU A 12 8.36 -9.33 0.17
N GLY A 13 7.44 -10.20 -0.27
CA GLY A 13 6.69 -10.10 -1.51
C GLY A 13 7.48 -10.58 -2.72
N GLY A 14 7.50 -9.78 -3.78
CA GLY A 14 8.20 -10.11 -5.02
C GLY A 14 7.43 -9.72 -6.26
N THR A 15 7.92 -10.20 -7.39
CA THR A 15 7.40 -9.85 -8.72
C THR A 15 5.95 -10.27 -8.93
N HIS A 16 5.56 -11.47 -8.49
CA HIS A 16 4.17 -11.97 -8.51
C HIS A 16 3.22 -11.10 -7.70
N GLU A 17 3.60 -10.75 -6.47
CA GLU A 17 2.81 -9.87 -5.61
C GLU A 17 2.70 -8.46 -6.21
N ALA A 18 3.79 -7.93 -6.78
CA ALA A 18 3.77 -6.65 -7.48
C ALA A 18 2.81 -6.67 -8.68
N GLY A 19 2.81 -7.75 -9.47
CA GLY A 19 1.90 -7.94 -10.60
C GLY A 19 0.43 -7.92 -10.16
N PHE A 20 0.10 -8.68 -9.12
CA PHE A 20 -1.24 -8.66 -8.51
C PHE A 20 -1.64 -7.26 -8.04
N LYS A 21 -0.77 -6.57 -7.29
CA LYS A 21 -1.05 -5.22 -6.76
C LYS A 21 -1.30 -4.20 -7.87
N THR A 22 -0.51 -4.25 -8.95
CA THR A 22 -0.67 -3.40 -10.13
C THR A 22 -1.99 -3.71 -10.83
N GLY A 23 -2.25 -4.97 -11.15
CA GLY A 23 -3.48 -5.40 -11.84
C GLY A 23 -4.74 -5.01 -11.06
N LEU A 24 -4.79 -5.29 -9.76
CA LEU A 24 -5.89 -4.91 -8.87
C LEU A 24 -6.21 -3.42 -8.92
N THR A 25 -5.17 -2.58 -8.79
CA THR A 25 -5.35 -1.13 -8.79
C THR A 25 -5.86 -0.63 -10.14
N ARG A 26 -5.32 -1.16 -11.24
CA ARG A 26 -5.70 -0.78 -12.60
C ARG A 26 -7.14 -1.17 -12.90
N VAL A 27 -7.50 -2.44 -12.70
CA VAL A 27 -8.84 -2.98 -13.03
C VAL A 27 -9.95 -2.25 -12.27
N ILE A 28 -9.76 -1.99 -10.97
CA ILE A 28 -10.75 -1.29 -10.16
C ILE A 28 -10.96 0.15 -10.66
N ASN A 29 -9.87 0.87 -10.96
CA ASN A 29 -9.97 2.24 -11.50
C ASN A 29 -10.64 2.25 -12.89
N ASP A 30 -10.24 1.34 -13.78
CA ASP A 30 -10.79 1.25 -15.14
C ASP A 30 -12.30 0.97 -15.10
N TYR A 31 -12.73 0.03 -14.24
CA TYR A 31 -14.16 -0.25 -14.03
C TYR A 31 -14.89 0.97 -13.46
N ALA A 32 -14.32 1.61 -12.43
CA ALA A 32 -14.93 2.77 -11.78
C ALA A 32 -15.12 3.95 -12.75
N ARG A 33 -14.14 4.19 -13.65
CA ARG A 33 -14.23 5.21 -14.71
C ARG A 33 -15.29 4.84 -15.74
N LYS A 34 -15.27 3.61 -16.27
CA LYS A 34 -16.25 3.14 -17.27
C LYS A 34 -17.70 3.19 -16.78
N LYS A 35 -17.92 2.98 -15.48
CA LYS A 35 -19.24 3.05 -14.85
C LYS A 35 -19.60 4.43 -14.30
N GLY A 36 -18.73 5.44 -14.45
CA GLY A 36 -18.95 6.80 -13.95
C GLY A 36 -19.01 6.92 -12.42
N LEU A 37 -18.44 5.94 -11.69
CA LEU A 37 -18.37 5.94 -10.22
C LEU A 37 -17.29 6.90 -9.71
N ILE A 38 -16.25 7.14 -10.52
CA ILE A 38 -15.26 8.22 -10.32
C ILE A 38 -15.48 9.25 -11.43
N LYS A 39 -15.75 10.50 -11.05
CA LYS A 39 -15.92 11.60 -12.00
C LYS A 39 -14.61 11.90 -12.70
N GLU A 40 -14.65 12.34 -13.96
CA GLU A 40 -13.44 12.64 -14.75
C GLU A 40 -12.40 13.49 -14.02
N ASN A 41 -12.86 14.52 -13.31
CA ASN A 41 -11.99 15.45 -12.58
C ASN A 41 -11.48 14.93 -11.22
N ASP A 42 -12.04 13.85 -10.70
CA ASP A 42 -11.60 13.28 -9.43
C ASP A 42 -10.35 12.43 -9.64
N PRO A 43 -9.41 12.39 -8.68
CA PRO A 43 -8.23 11.54 -8.78
C PRO A 43 -8.59 10.06 -8.73
N ASN A 44 -7.77 9.23 -9.39
CA ASN A 44 -7.87 7.78 -9.26
C ASN A 44 -7.60 7.30 -7.83
N LEU A 45 -8.14 6.12 -7.50
CA LEU A 45 -7.81 5.42 -6.28
C LEU A 45 -6.34 4.99 -6.32
N SER A 46 -5.61 5.25 -5.23
CA SER A 46 -4.25 4.74 -5.08
C SER A 46 -4.25 3.25 -4.77
N GLY A 47 -3.09 2.60 -4.91
CA GLY A 47 -2.93 1.20 -4.56
C GLY A 47 -3.29 0.90 -3.10
N ASP A 48 -3.02 1.83 -2.19
CA ASP A 48 -3.33 1.64 -0.77
C ASP A 48 -4.83 1.78 -0.51
N ASP A 49 -5.50 2.69 -1.22
CA ASP A 49 -6.95 2.87 -1.12
C ASP A 49 -7.69 1.58 -1.55
N VAL A 50 -7.26 0.92 -2.62
CA VAL A 50 -7.90 -0.32 -3.11
C VAL A 50 -7.55 -1.56 -2.28
N ARG A 51 -6.45 -1.53 -1.52
CA ARG A 51 -6.01 -2.64 -0.65
C ARG A 51 -6.49 -2.49 0.79
N GLU A 52 -7.10 -1.36 1.15
CA GLU A 52 -7.59 -1.12 2.51
C GLU A 52 -8.65 -2.17 2.90
N GLY A 53 -8.33 -3.01 3.88
CA GLY A 53 -9.21 -4.09 4.34
C GLY A 53 -9.21 -5.33 3.45
N LEU A 54 -8.32 -5.41 2.45
CA LEU A 54 -8.20 -6.58 1.58
C LEU A 54 -7.42 -7.71 2.26
N THR A 55 -8.03 -8.89 2.31
CA THR A 55 -7.32 -10.15 2.59
C THR A 55 -7.19 -10.92 1.29
N ALA A 56 -5.95 -11.27 0.91
CA ALA A 56 -5.66 -12.02 -0.31
C ALA A 56 -4.52 -12.99 -0.08
N ILE A 57 -4.61 -14.15 -0.74
CA ILE A 57 -3.57 -15.17 -0.83
C ILE A 57 -3.18 -15.30 -2.30
N ILE A 58 -1.90 -15.12 -2.58
CA ILE A 58 -1.33 -15.26 -3.93
C ILE A 58 -0.40 -16.46 -3.88
N SER A 59 -0.70 -17.52 -4.62
CA SER A 59 0.15 -18.71 -4.68
C SER A 59 0.45 -19.05 -6.12
N ILE A 60 1.71 -18.95 -6.51
CA ILE A 60 2.17 -19.32 -7.85
C ILE A 60 2.99 -20.60 -7.84
N LYS A 61 3.02 -21.28 -8.99
CA LYS A 61 3.92 -22.41 -9.26
C LYS A 61 4.89 -21.97 -10.36
N HIS A 62 6.17 -21.98 -10.04
CA HIS A 62 7.22 -21.54 -10.96
C HIS A 62 8.23 -22.68 -11.17
N PRO A 63 8.55 -23.07 -12.41
CA PRO A 63 9.47 -24.18 -12.67
C PRO A 63 10.90 -23.88 -12.20
N ASP A 64 11.36 -22.63 -12.37
CA ASP A 64 12.71 -22.19 -11.98
C ASP A 64 12.67 -20.87 -11.19
N PRO A 65 12.29 -20.89 -9.89
CA PRO A 65 12.12 -19.68 -9.10
C PRO A 65 13.47 -19.11 -8.64
N GLN A 66 13.68 -17.83 -8.95
CA GLN A 66 14.81 -17.03 -8.49
C GLN A 66 14.35 -16.15 -7.33
N PHE A 67 15.06 -16.22 -6.20
CA PHE A 67 14.76 -15.41 -5.02
C PHE A 67 15.88 -14.42 -4.73
N GLU A 68 15.53 -13.26 -4.19
CA GLU A 68 16.50 -12.34 -3.62
C GLU A 68 16.96 -12.88 -2.24
N GLY A 69 18.26 -13.13 -2.09
CA GLY A 69 18.86 -13.59 -0.84
C GLY A 69 18.66 -15.09 -0.53
N GLN A 70 19.37 -15.54 0.51
CA GLN A 70 19.40 -16.96 0.92
C GLN A 70 18.09 -17.44 1.53
N THR A 71 17.36 -16.54 2.20
CA THR A 71 16.14 -16.84 2.97
C THR A 71 14.89 -17.02 2.11
N LYS A 72 15.00 -16.92 0.77
CA LYS A 72 13.91 -17.12 -0.20
C LYS A 72 12.66 -16.28 0.09
N THR A 73 12.87 -15.04 0.50
CA THR A 73 11.85 -14.16 1.08
C THR A 73 11.10 -13.35 0.03
N LYS A 74 11.74 -13.12 -1.12
CA LYS A 74 11.25 -12.28 -2.19
C LYS A 74 11.51 -12.91 -3.55
N LEU A 75 10.46 -13.05 -4.36
CA LEU A 75 10.59 -13.58 -5.72
C LEU A 75 11.13 -12.51 -6.68
N GLY A 76 12.15 -12.88 -7.47
CA GLY A 76 12.83 -12.01 -8.44
C GLY A 76 12.49 -12.25 -9.91
N ASN A 77 11.80 -13.34 -10.27
CA ASN A 77 11.43 -13.66 -11.65
C ASN A 77 10.54 -12.55 -12.27
N SER A 78 11.09 -11.76 -13.19
CA SER A 78 10.37 -10.63 -13.80
C SER A 78 9.10 -11.06 -14.56
N GLU A 79 9.14 -12.22 -15.21
CA GLU A 79 8.06 -12.85 -15.93
C GLU A 79 6.85 -13.16 -15.04
N ALA A 80 7.09 -13.51 -13.77
CA ALA A 80 6.03 -13.80 -12.81
C ALA A 80 5.15 -12.56 -12.55
N ARG A 81 5.71 -11.34 -12.68
CA ARG A 81 4.92 -10.10 -12.58
C ARG A 81 3.91 -10.00 -13.71
N THR A 82 4.38 -10.09 -14.95
CA THR A 82 3.54 -9.90 -16.15
C THR A 82 2.48 -10.99 -16.25
N ILE A 83 2.84 -12.25 -15.96
CA ILE A 83 1.91 -13.38 -15.96
C ILE A 83 0.84 -13.19 -14.90
N THR A 84 1.24 -12.84 -13.67
CA THR A 84 0.28 -12.63 -12.57
C THR A 84 -0.66 -11.47 -12.85
N ASP A 85 -0.14 -10.32 -13.31
CA ASP A 85 -0.96 -9.15 -13.68
C ASP A 85 -1.97 -9.51 -14.77
N THR A 86 -1.52 -10.13 -15.86
CA THR A 86 -2.38 -10.46 -17.00
C THR A 86 -3.52 -11.39 -16.59
N LEU A 87 -3.18 -12.54 -15.97
CA LEU A 87 -4.17 -13.54 -15.58
C LEU A 87 -5.15 -12.99 -14.55
N PHE A 88 -4.64 -12.29 -13.52
CA PHE A 88 -5.48 -11.70 -12.50
C PHE A 88 -6.39 -10.62 -13.08
N SER A 89 -5.85 -9.74 -13.92
CA SER A 89 -6.60 -8.62 -14.45
C SER A 89 -7.75 -9.08 -15.35
N THR A 90 -7.51 -10.05 -16.24
CA THR A 90 -8.58 -10.63 -17.05
C THR A 90 -9.67 -11.23 -16.18
N ALA A 91 -9.31 -12.05 -15.18
CA ALA A 91 -10.29 -12.68 -14.30
C ALA A 91 -11.07 -11.64 -13.47
N MET A 92 -10.39 -10.62 -12.94
CA MET A 92 -11.01 -9.57 -12.14
C MET A 92 -11.92 -8.67 -12.98
N GLU A 93 -11.53 -8.32 -14.21
CA GLU A 93 -12.36 -7.56 -15.15
C GLU A 93 -13.66 -8.32 -15.45
N THR A 94 -13.55 -9.61 -15.77
CA THR A 94 -14.72 -10.50 -15.97
C THR A 94 -15.60 -10.52 -14.72
N PHE A 95 -15.02 -10.77 -13.55
CA PHE A 95 -15.76 -10.79 -12.28
C PHE A 95 -16.53 -9.49 -12.03
N MET A 96 -15.90 -8.33 -12.24
CA MET A 96 -16.53 -7.03 -12.01
C MET A 96 -17.68 -6.75 -12.99
N LEU A 97 -17.57 -7.23 -14.23
CA LEU A 97 -18.63 -7.10 -15.23
C LEU A 97 -19.82 -8.03 -14.94
N GLU A 98 -19.55 -9.26 -14.51
CA GLU A 98 -20.58 -10.25 -14.16
C GLU A 98 -21.30 -9.93 -12.85
N ASN A 99 -20.61 -9.26 -11.91
CA ASN A 99 -21.11 -8.99 -10.56
C ASN A 99 -21.18 -7.48 -10.27
N PRO A 100 -22.06 -6.70 -10.92
CA PRO A 100 -22.08 -5.24 -10.83
C PRO A 100 -22.32 -4.71 -9.41
N ASP A 101 -23.14 -5.40 -8.61
CA ASP A 101 -23.43 -5.00 -7.23
C ASP A 101 -22.20 -5.16 -6.32
N ALA A 102 -21.48 -6.27 -6.48
CA ALA A 102 -20.23 -6.49 -5.74
C ALA A 102 -19.15 -5.51 -6.20
N ALA A 103 -19.02 -5.31 -7.52
CA ALA A 103 -18.07 -4.37 -8.11
C ALA A 103 -18.29 -2.94 -7.62
N LYS A 104 -19.55 -2.49 -7.53
CA LYS A 104 -19.90 -1.18 -6.97
C LYS A 104 -19.45 -1.06 -5.51
N LYS A 105 -19.75 -2.06 -4.68
CA LYS A 105 -19.33 -2.08 -3.26
C LYS A 105 -17.81 -2.02 -3.10
N ILE A 106 -17.07 -2.72 -3.96
CA ILE A 106 -15.59 -2.69 -3.97
C ILE A 106 -15.08 -1.28 -4.26
N VAL A 107 -15.62 -0.63 -5.30
CA VAL A 107 -15.24 0.74 -5.68
C VAL A 107 -15.61 1.74 -4.57
N ASP A 108 -16.82 1.63 -4.00
CA ASP A 108 -17.30 2.50 -2.92
C ASP A 108 -16.41 2.41 -1.68
N LYS A 109 -15.95 1.20 -1.31
CA LYS A 109 -15.00 1.00 -0.22
C LYS A 109 -13.66 1.68 -0.50
N GLY A 110 -13.14 1.58 -1.72
CA GLY A 110 -11.94 2.31 -2.14
C GLY A 110 -12.11 3.83 -2.11
N LEU A 111 -13.27 4.35 -2.51
CA LEU A 111 -13.60 5.77 -2.41
C LEU A 111 -13.65 6.26 -0.97
N MET A 112 -14.21 5.45 -0.05
CA MET A 112 -14.20 5.76 1.38
C MET A 112 -12.76 5.83 1.92
N ALA A 113 -11.91 4.86 1.57
CA ALA A 113 -10.49 4.84 1.92
C ALA A 113 -9.76 6.10 1.42
N ALA A 114 -9.96 6.45 0.14
CA ALA A 114 -9.36 7.64 -0.47
C ALA A 114 -9.78 8.94 0.24
N ARG A 115 -11.06 9.08 0.59
CA ARG A 115 -11.56 10.23 1.36
C ARG A 115 -10.90 10.32 2.74
N ALA A 116 -10.78 9.20 3.45
CA ALA A 116 -10.13 9.14 4.75
C ALA A 116 -8.66 9.55 4.65
N ARG A 117 -7.92 9.01 3.67
CA ARG A 117 -6.53 9.38 3.40
C ARG A 117 -6.36 10.87 3.10
N MET A 118 -7.21 11.43 2.24
CA MET A 118 -7.15 12.85 1.89
C MET A 118 -7.49 13.76 3.06
N ALA A 119 -8.47 13.40 3.89
CA ALA A 119 -8.81 14.12 5.11
C ALA A 119 -7.63 14.11 6.10
N ALA A 120 -7.00 12.96 6.31
CA ALA A 120 -5.81 12.83 7.16
C ALA A 120 -4.62 13.64 6.63
N LYS A 121 -4.38 13.62 5.31
CA LYS A 121 -3.33 14.43 4.67
C LYS A 121 -3.58 15.92 4.87
N LYS A 122 -4.81 16.40 4.64
CA LYS A 122 -5.20 17.80 4.85
C LYS A 122 -5.02 18.24 6.30
N ALA A 123 -5.39 17.38 7.26
CA ALA A 123 -5.19 17.66 8.68
C ALA A 123 -3.70 17.81 9.03
N ARG A 124 -2.85 16.90 8.55
CA ARG A 124 -1.38 16.97 8.75
C ARG A 124 -0.77 18.22 8.13
N GLU A 125 -1.17 18.58 6.92
CA GLU A 125 -0.68 19.79 6.24
C GLU A 125 -1.13 21.07 6.94
N LEU A 126 -2.36 21.12 7.45
CA LEU A 126 -2.86 22.26 8.23
C LEU A 126 -2.02 22.46 9.51
N THR A 127 -1.73 21.37 10.23
CA THR A 127 -0.85 21.40 11.41
C THR A 127 0.58 21.78 11.04
N ARG A 128 1.13 21.27 9.93
CA ARG A 128 2.50 21.62 9.49
C ARG A 128 2.62 23.09 9.08
N ARG A 129 1.60 23.67 8.44
CA ARG A 129 1.57 25.10 8.10
C ARG A 129 1.49 25.99 9.34
N LYS A 130 0.72 25.58 10.36
CA LYS A 130 0.73 26.25 11.66
C LYS A 130 2.10 26.12 12.35
N SER A 131 2.70 24.94 12.28
CA SER A 131 4.02 24.64 12.87
C SER A 131 5.19 25.32 12.16
N ALA A 132 5.08 25.69 10.88
CA ALA A 132 6.17 26.37 10.15
C ALA A 132 6.54 27.76 10.74
N LEU A 133 5.63 28.39 11.50
CA LEU A 133 5.89 29.60 12.28
C LEU A 133 6.33 29.30 13.74
N GLU A 134 6.23 28.05 14.18
CA GLU A 134 6.48 27.59 15.56
C GLU A 134 7.45 26.39 15.64
N ILE A 135 8.41 26.27 14.71
CA ILE A 135 9.51 25.29 14.88
C ILE A 135 10.50 25.87 15.89
N SER A 136 10.15 25.72 17.17
CA SER A 136 11.15 25.57 18.22
C SER A 136 10.88 24.21 18.84
N ASN A 137 11.88 23.33 18.75
CA ASN A 137 12.05 22.04 19.43
C ASN A 137 11.04 21.81 20.56
N LEU A 138 10.22 20.74 20.48
CA LEU A 138 9.30 20.24 21.53
C LEU A 138 9.55 20.85 22.93
N PRO A 139 9.07 22.09 23.20
CA PRO A 139 9.63 22.88 24.28
C PRO A 139 9.26 22.25 25.62
N GLY A 140 10.26 21.85 26.41
CA GLY A 140 10.05 21.21 27.70
C GLY A 140 9.63 19.73 27.65
N LYS A 141 9.70 19.07 26.48
CA LYS A 141 9.47 17.61 26.36
C LYS A 141 10.64 16.86 25.75
N LEU A 142 11.34 17.45 24.79
CA LEU A 142 12.57 16.87 24.24
C LEU A 142 13.78 17.54 24.90
N ALA A 143 14.61 16.72 25.53
CA ALA A 143 15.95 17.13 25.96
C ALA A 143 16.95 16.72 24.87
N ASP A 144 17.39 17.66 24.06
CA ASP A 144 18.36 17.40 22.99
C ASP A 144 19.74 17.09 23.58
N CYS A 145 20.42 16.08 23.03
CA CYS A 145 21.82 15.82 23.35
C CYS A 145 22.75 16.83 22.65
N SER A 146 24.00 16.95 23.12
CA SER A 146 24.96 17.92 22.57
C SER A 146 25.40 17.60 21.13
N SER A 147 25.34 16.33 20.73
CA SER A 147 25.71 15.88 19.38
C SER A 147 24.57 16.08 18.39
N LYS A 148 24.91 16.54 17.18
CA LYS A 148 24.00 16.57 16.03
C LYS A 148 24.19 15.40 15.07
N ASP A 149 25.17 14.52 15.33
CA ASP A 149 25.45 13.35 14.50
C ASP A 149 24.52 12.18 14.90
N PRO A 150 23.58 11.77 14.04
CA PRO A 150 22.63 10.69 14.36
C PRO A 150 23.30 9.32 14.57
N SER A 151 24.54 9.13 14.11
CA SER A 151 25.25 7.85 14.22
C SER A 151 25.76 7.57 15.63
N ILE A 152 25.93 8.61 16.45
CA ILE A 152 26.42 8.51 17.84
C ILE A 152 25.38 8.99 18.86
N SER A 153 24.28 9.58 18.40
CA SER A 153 23.19 10.05 19.26
C SER A 153 22.17 8.94 19.50
N GLU A 154 21.67 8.87 20.73
CA GLU A 154 20.67 7.90 21.14
C GLU A 154 19.37 8.61 21.53
N LEU A 155 18.23 7.99 21.22
CA LEU A 155 16.89 8.50 21.58
C LEU A 155 16.26 7.58 22.63
N TYR A 156 15.98 8.14 23.80
CA TYR A 156 15.27 7.46 24.88
C TYR A 156 13.81 7.92 24.91
N ILE A 157 12.87 6.97 24.94
CA ILE A 157 11.44 7.23 25.05
C ILE A 157 11.00 6.77 26.44
N VAL A 158 10.64 7.73 27.30
CA VAL A 158 10.25 7.50 28.70
C VAL A 158 8.81 7.93 28.95
N GLU A 159 8.18 7.37 29.99
CA GLU A 159 6.77 7.62 30.32
C GLU A 159 6.51 9.06 30.82
N GLY A 160 7.55 9.75 31.32
CA GLY A 160 7.49 11.12 31.83
C GLY A 160 8.51 11.34 32.94
N ASP A 161 8.26 12.31 33.83
CA ASP A 161 9.18 12.70 34.92
C ASP A 161 9.40 11.60 35.99
N SER A 162 8.69 10.47 35.88
CA SER A 162 8.83 9.31 36.76
C SER A 162 10.01 8.39 36.41
N ALA A 163 10.60 8.55 35.23
CA ALA A 163 11.65 7.69 34.67
C ALA A 163 12.88 8.49 34.22
#